data_AF-A0AAW8E7G6-F1
#
_entry.id   AF-A0AAW8E7G6-F1
#
_cell.length_a   1.000
_cell.length_b   1.000
_cell.length_c   1.000
_cell.angle_alpha   90.00
_cell.angle_beta   90.00
_cell.angle_gamma   90.00
#
_symmetry.space_group_name_H-M   'P 1'
#
loop_
_entity.id
_entity.type
_entity.pdbx_description
1 polymer ?
#
loop_
_entity_poly.entity_id
_entity_poly.type
_entity_poly.pdbx_seq_one_letter_code
_entity_poly.pdbx_strand_id
1 'polypeptide(L)'
;MAALQVIPGHGGVFGDVERALLTARKRLAGLERDPEKHARHAMKVLMKFKLLELHAVSHAEWDAWLAGTPYFELIRARFFAGVSLEALTSDLLAELVTVGAAQSDALGVRNA
;
A
#
# COMPACT_ATOMS: atom_id res chain seq x y z
N MET A 1 -20.65 -4.76 29.46
CA MET A 1 -19.38 -5.46 29.75
C MET A 1 -18.32 -4.92 28.79
N ALA A 2 -17.14 -4.57 29.29
CA ALA A 2 -16.01 -4.20 28.43
C ALA A 2 -15.23 -5.46 28.01
N ALA A 3 -14.60 -5.42 26.84
CA ALA A 3 -13.71 -6.51 26.41
C ALA A 3 -12.52 -6.62 27.37
N LEU A 4 -12.07 -7.84 27.66
CA LEU A 4 -10.98 -8.13 28.60
C LEU A 4 -9.69 -8.60 27.90
N GLN A 5 -9.78 -8.97 26.62
CA GLN A 5 -8.68 -9.55 25.86
C GLN A 5 -8.68 -9.02 24.43
N VAL A 6 -7.49 -8.92 23.85
CA VAL A 6 -7.23 -8.55 22.46
C VAL A 6 -6.57 -9.74 21.76
N ILE A 7 -7.15 -10.13 20.63
CA ILE A 7 -6.60 -11.15 19.73
C ILE A 7 -6.04 -10.40 18.50
N PRO A 8 -4.71 -10.20 18.39
CA PRO A 8 -4.12 -9.50 17.27
C PRO A 8 -4.02 -10.39 16.02
N GLY A 9 -3.81 -9.77 14.85
CA GLY A 9 -3.50 -10.50 13.62
C GLY A 9 -2.11 -11.17 13.63
N HIS A 10 -1.18 -10.73 14.48
CA HIS A 10 0.13 -11.34 14.69
C HIS A 10 0.54 -11.31 16.17
N GLY A 11 1.31 -12.30 16.62
CA GLY A 11 1.78 -12.40 18.01
C GLY A 11 0.73 -12.98 18.97
N GLY A 12 1.01 -12.91 20.28
CA GLY A 12 0.17 -13.52 21.32
C GLY A 12 -1.02 -12.64 21.75
N VAL A 13 -2.06 -13.30 22.29
CA VAL A 13 -3.21 -12.66 22.94
C VAL A 13 -2.75 -11.88 24.17
N PHE A 14 -3.34 -10.70 24.41
CA PHE A 14 -2.98 -9.85 25.55
C PHE A 14 -4.21 -9.16 26.15
N GLY A 15 -4.10 -8.71 27.42
CA GLY A 15 -5.24 -8.18 28.19
C GLY A 15 -5.36 -6.65 28.25
N ASP A 16 -4.34 -5.91 27.79
CA ASP A 16 -4.32 -4.44 27.87
C ASP A 16 -5.13 -3.79 26.74
N VAL A 17 -6.47 -3.90 26.85
CA VAL A 17 -7.43 -3.43 25.85
C VAL A 17 -7.39 -1.91 25.70
N GLU A 18 -7.31 -1.16 26.80
CA GLU A 18 -7.31 0.31 26.75
C GLU A 18 -6.09 0.85 26.01
N ARG A 19 -4.89 0.31 26.29
CA ARG A 19 -3.68 0.68 25.55
C ARG A 19 -3.76 0.29 24.07
N ALA A 20 -4.36 -0.85 23.74
CA ALA A 20 -4.58 -1.26 22.35
C ALA A 20 -5.46 -0.24 21.61
N LEU A 21 -6.59 0.14 22.21
CA LEU A 21 -7.52 1.10 21.64
C LEU A 21 -6.89 2.49 21.50
N LEU A 22 -6.15 2.96 22.51
CA LEU A 22 -5.39 4.22 22.43
C LEU A 22 -4.40 4.21 21.26
N THR A 23 -3.67 3.10 21.09
CA THR A 23 -2.71 2.94 19.98
C THR A 23 -3.41 2.92 18.64
N ALA A 24 -4.51 2.17 18.50
CA ALA A 24 -5.29 2.07 17.28
C ALA A 24 -5.87 3.44 16.86
N ARG A 25 -6.49 4.17 17.81
CA ARG A 25 -7.04 5.51 17.57
C ARG A 25 -5.95 6.51 17.20
N LYS A 26 -4.79 6.48 17.87
CA LYS A 26 -3.65 7.35 17.53
C LYS A 26 -3.15 7.10 16.10
N ARG A 27 -3.05 5.83 15.68
CA ARG A 27 -2.68 5.48 14.30
C ARG A 27 -3.73 5.95 13.31
N LEU A 28 -5.01 5.70 13.58
CA LEU A 28 -6.12 6.14 12.75
C LEU A 28 -6.12 7.67 12.56
N ALA A 29 -6.04 8.43 13.66
CA ALA A 29 -5.95 9.89 13.60
C ALA A 29 -4.74 10.38 12.78
N GLY A 30 -3.63 9.64 12.83
CA GLY A 30 -2.46 9.91 11.99
C GLY A 30 -2.73 9.72 10.50
N LEU A 31 -3.50 8.70 10.12
CA LEU A 31 -3.92 8.42 8.74
C LEU A 31 -4.98 9.42 8.25
N GLU A 32 -5.93 9.78 9.10
CA GLU A 32 -7.02 10.72 8.78
C GLU A 32 -6.50 12.14 8.54
N ARG A 33 -5.42 12.53 9.24
CA ARG A 33 -4.82 13.87 9.09
C ARG A 33 -4.23 14.13 7.71
N ASP A 34 -3.81 13.07 7.00
CA ASP A 34 -3.18 13.18 5.68
C ASP A 34 -3.66 12.02 4.77
N PRO A 35 -4.89 12.13 4.25
CA PRO A 35 -5.51 11.05 3.49
C PRO A 35 -4.80 10.77 2.16
N GLU A 36 -4.17 11.79 1.55
CA GLU A 36 -3.38 11.63 0.32
C GLU A 36 -2.12 10.81 0.58
N LYS A 37 -1.38 11.11 1.65
CA LYS A 37 -0.21 10.29 2.03
C LYS A 37 -0.61 8.85 2.32
N HIS A 38 -1.73 8.64 3.01
CA HIS A 38 -2.27 7.30 3.24
C HIS A 38 -2.63 6.59 1.93
N ALA A 39 -3.28 7.29 0.99
CA ALA A 39 -3.62 6.76 -0.33
C ALA A 39 -2.38 6.35 -1.15
N ARG A 40 -1.33 7.19 -1.22
CA ARG A 40 -0.05 6.80 -1.86
C ARG A 40 0.55 5.56 -1.19
N HIS A 41 0.53 5.50 0.15
CA HIS A 41 1.05 4.33 0.86
C HIS A 41 0.27 3.06 0.52
N ALA A 42 -1.07 3.13 0.52
CA ALA A 42 -1.92 1.99 0.17
C ALA A 42 -1.65 1.48 -1.25
N MET A 43 -1.51 2.37 -2.24
CA MET A 43 -1.16 1.98 -3.62
C MET A 43 0.20 1.27 -3.69
N LYS A 44 1.24 1.80 -3.01
CA LYS A 44 2.55 1.14 -2.94
C LYS A 44 2.48 -0.24 -2.29
N VAL A 45 1.67 -0.39 -1.24
CA VAL A 45 1.45 -1.70 -0.60
C VAL A 45 0.85 -2.67 -1.62
N LEU A 46 -0.20 -2.29 -2.36
CA LEU A 46 -0.77 -3.17 -3.40
C LEU A 46 0.25 -3.57 -4.46
N MET A 47 1.03 -2.62 -4.97
CA MET A 47 2.10 -2.88 -5.94
C MET A 47 3.14 -3.84 -5.36
N LYS A 48 3.60 -3.62 -4.13
CA LYS A 48 4.59 -4.50 -3.47
C LYS A 48 4.03 -5.90 -3.25
N PHE A 49 2.79 -6.03 -2.80
CA PHE A 49 2.16 -7.35 -2.62
C PHE A 49 2.02 -8.08 -3.95
N LYS A 50 1.70 -7.39 -5.05
CA LYS A 50 1.70 -8.01 -6.37
C LYS A 50 3.09 -8.46 -6.80
N LEU A 51 4.12 -7.68 -6.53
CA LEU A 51 5.50 -8.08 -6.79
C LEU A 51 5.94 -9.27 -5.92
N LEU A 52 5.48 -9.37 -4.68
CA LEU A 52 5.73 -10.55 -3.84
C LEU A 52 5.08 -11.82 -4.41
N GLU A 53 3.93 -11.71 -5.07
CA GLU A 53 3.26 -12.83 -5.75
C GLU A 53 3.99 -13.24 -7.03
N LEU A 54 4.33 -12.28 -7.90
CA LEU A 54 4.90 -12.56 -9.22
C LEU A 54 6.41 -12.82 -9.20
N HIS A 55 7.12 -12.30 -8.18
CA HIS A 55 8.57 -12.19 -8.09
C HIS A 55 9.25 -11.37 -9.20
N ALA A 56 8.89 -11.56 -10.47
CA ALA A 56 9.32 -10.77 -11.62
C ALA A 56 8.20 -10.75 -12.67
N VAL A 57 8.07 -9.64 -13.40
CA VAL A 57 7.02 -9.43 -14.40
C VAL A 57 7.52 -8.48 -15.49
N SER A 58 7.12 -8.71 -16.73
CA SER A 58 7.46 -7.78 -17.81
C SER A 58 6.78 -6.42 -17.63
N HIS A 59 7.31 -5.36 -18.23
CA HIS A 59 6.65 -4.04 -18.20
C HIS A 59 5.24 -4.08 -18.79
N ALA A 60 5.04 -4.79 -19.90
CA ALA A 60 3.73 -4.91 -20.53
C ALA A 60 2.69 -5.58 -19.61
N GLU A 61 3.07 -6.66 -18.93
CA GLU A 61 2.19 -7.35 -17.97
C GLU A 61 1.95 -6.52 -16.70
N TRP A 62 2.97 -5.76 -16.26
CA TRP A 62 2.85 -4.85 -15.13
C TRP A 62 1.85 -3.71 -15.42
N ASP A 63 2.00 -3.05 -16.56
CA ASP A 63 1.12 -1.98 -17.00
C ASP A 63 -0.30 -2.49 -17.24
N ALA A 64 -0.44 -3.67 -17.85
CA ALA A 64 -1.73 -4.32 -18.03
C ALA A 64 -2.41 -4.64 -16.69
N TRP A 65 -1.64 -5.08 -15.68
CA TRP A 65 -2.19 -5.32 -14.35
C TRP A 65 -2.62 -4.03 -13.65
N LEU A 66 -1.80 -2.96 -13.72
CA LEU A 66 -2.13 -1.65 -13.16
C LEU A 66 -3.41 -1.09 -13.79
N ALA A 67 -3.49 -1.07 -15.12
CA ALA A 67 -4.65 -0.60 -15.86
C ALA A 67 -5.89 -1.50 -15.65
N GLY A 68 -5.67 -2.81 -15.49
CA GLY A 68 -6.72 -3.80 -15.25
C GLY A 68 -7.22 -3.89 -13.82
N THR A 69 -6.65 -3.12 -12.88
CA THR A 69 -7.03 -3.14 -11.46
C THR A 69 -7.81 -1.86 -11.11
N PRO A 70 -9.17 -1.88 -11.09
CA PRO A 70 -9.99 -0.68 -11.00
C PRO A 70 -9.77 0.15 -9.72
N TYR A 71 -9.27 -0.49 -8.66
CA TYR A 71 -9.07 0.17 -7.38
C TYR A 71 -8.00 1.27 -7.43
N PHE A 72 -6.98 1.14 -8.28
CA PHE A 72 -5.99 2.22 -8.45
C PHE A 72 -6.62 3.48 -9.05
N GLU A 73 -7.50 3.31 -10.04
CA GLU A 73 -8.22 4.44 -10.64
C GLU A 73 -9.21 5.07 -9.66
N LEU A 74 -9.89 4.27 -8.83
CA LEU A 74 -10.76 4.79 -7.76
C LEU A 74 -9.97 5.64 -6.74
N ILE A 75 -8.78 5.20 -6.35
CA ILE A 75 -7.91 5.96 -5.44
C ILE A 75 -7.42 7.24 -6.13
N ARG A 76 -6.93 7.14 -7.37
CA ARG A 76 -6.46 8.28 -8.17
C ARG A 76 -7.55 9.33 -8.33
N ALA A 77 -8.74 8.96 -8.78
CA ALA A 77 -9.85 9.88 -8.97
C ALA A 77 -10.26 10.59 -7.67
N ARG A 78 -10.16 9.89 -6.53
CA ARG A 78 -10.54 10.45 -5.22
C ARG A 78 -9.50 11.39 -4.62
N PHE A 79 -8.21 11.06 -4.74
CA PHE A 79 -7.14 11.75 -4.00
C PHE A 79 -6.12 12.46 -4.90
N PHE A 80 -6.06 12.13 -6.19
CA PHE A 80 -5.03 12.58 -7.13
C PHE A 80 -5.61 12.94 -8.50
N ALA A 81 -6.80 13.56 -8.54
CA ALA A 81 -7.55 13.78 -9.78
C ALA A 81 -6.76 14.52 -10.88
N GLY A 82 -5.80 15.37 -10.50
CA GLY A 82 -4.95 16.15 -11.41
C GLY A 82 -3.74 15.41 -11.99
N VAL A 83 -3.53 14.13 -11.64
CA VAL A 83 -2.40 13.31 -12.11
C VAL A 83 -2.96 12.11 -12.87
N SER A 84 -2.35 11.73 -14.00
CA SER A 84 -2.73 10.50 -14.71
C SER A 84 -2.40 9.26 -13.88
N LEU A 85 -3.11 8.16 -14.12
CA LEU A 85 -2.86 6.91 -13.39
C LEU A 85 -1.43 6.43 -13.65
N GLU A 86 -1.01 6.45 -14.91
CA GLU A 86 0.32 6.06 -15.36
C GLU A 86 1.43 6.85 -14.66
N ALA A 87 1.33 8.19 -14.63
CA ALA A 87 2.32 9.03 -13.96
C ALA A 87 2.38 8.74 -12.46
N LEU A 88 1.21 8.60 -11.82
CA LEU A 88 1.12 8.28 -10.41
C LEU A 88 1.78 6.92 -10.10
N THR A 89 1.45 5.86 -10.83
CA THR A 89 2.00 4.52 -10.58
C THR A 89 3.48 4.42 -10.93
N SER A 90 3.94 5.16 -11.95
CA SER A 90 5.36 5.28 -12.28
C SER A 90 6.15 5.91 -11.13
N ASP A 91 5.68 7.03 -10.58
CA ASP A 91 6.30 7.67 -9.42
C ASP A 91 6.33 6.74 -8.20
N LEU A 92 5.24 6.03 -7.93
CA LEU A 92 5.15 5.08 -6.81
C LEU A 92 6.11 3.90 -6.99
N LEU A 93 6.30 3.41 -8.22
CA LEU A 93 7.28 2.38 -8.52
C LEU A 93 8.70 2.90 -8.31
N ALA A 94 9.00 4.12 -8.75
CA ALA A 94 10.30 4.76 -8.53
C ALA A 94 10.61 4.93 -7.03
N GLU A 95 9.62 5.29 -6.22
CA GLU A 95 9.75 5.32 -4.75
C GLU A 95 10.07 3.93 -4.18
N LEU A 96 9.40 2.88 -4.65
CA LEU A 96 9.67 1.50 -4.22
C LEU A 96 11.08 1.06 -4.60
N VAL A 97 11.55 1.42 -5.80
CA VAL A 97 12.93 1.15 -6.23
C VAL A 97 13.93 1.90 -5.37
N THR A 98 13.66 3.18 -5.07
CA THR A 98 14.54 4.04 -4.25
C THR A 98 14.76 3.47 -2.85
N VAL A 99 13.72 2.90 -2.22
CA VAL A 99 13.82 2.28 -0.89
C VAL A 99 14.26 0.81 -0.94
N GLY A 100 14.63 0.29 -2.12
CA GLY A 100 15.06 -1.09 -2.30
C GLY A 100 13.95 -2.12 -2.10
N ALA A 101 12.68 -1.74 -2.26
CA ALA A 101 11.53 -2.65 -2.17
C ALA A 101 11.15 -3.26 -3.53
N ALA A 102 11.64 -2.71 -4.63
CA ALA A 102 11.50 -3.26 -5.98
C ALA A 102 12.77 -2.98 -6.79
N GLN A 103 12.90 -3.64 -7.93
CA GLN A 103 13.90 -3.29 -8.94
C GLN A 103 13.19 -3.19 -10.29
N SER A 104 13.70 -2.35 -11.17
CA SER A 104 13.23 -2.26 -12.55
C SER A 104 14.41 -2.12 -13.50
N ASP A 105 14.38 -2.87 -14.58
CA ASP A 105 15.38 -2.84 -15.65
C ASP A 105 14.71 -2.95 -17.02
N ALA A 106 15.48 -3.22 -18.08
CA ALA A 106 14.95 -3.37 -19.44
C ALA A 106 14.02 -4.59 -19.60
N LEU A 107 14.12 -5.60 -18.74
CA LEU A 107 13.33 -6.83 -18.82
C LEU A 107 11.99 -6.69 -18.10
N GLY A 108 11.89 -5.82 -17.08
CA GLY A 108 10.64 -5.59 -16.38
C GLY A 108 10.80 -5.03 -14.97
N VAL A 109 9.86 -5.43 -14.11
CA VAL A 109 9.82 -5.09 -12.69
C VAL A 109 9.94 -6.36 -11.87
N ARG A 110 10.73 -6.32 -10.79
CA ARG A 110 10.89 -7.47 -9.90
C ARG A 110 10.87 -7.07 -8.44
N ASN A 111 10.49 -8.03 -7.61
CA ASN A 111 10.63 -7.96 -6.19
C ASN A 111 12.12 -7.89 -5.81
N ALA A 112 12.47 -6.92 -4.96
CA ALA A 112 13.77 -6.87 -4.28
C ALA A 112 13.76 -7.73 -3.01
#